data_AF-A0A6B0Z143-F1
#
_entry.id   AF-A0A6B0Z143-F1
#
_cell.length_a   1.000
_cell.length_b   1.000
_cell.length_c   1.000
_cell.angle_alpha   90.00
_cell.angle_beta   90.00
_cell.angle_gamma   90.00
#
_symmetry.space_group_name_H-M   'P 1'
#
loop_
_entity.id
_entity.type
_entity.pdbx_description
1 polymer ?
#
loop_
_entity_poly.entity_id
_entity_poly.type
_entity_poly.pdbx_seq_one_letter_code
_entity_poly.pdbx_strand_id
1 'polypeptide(L)'
;MKSTHKPSERGFITDDAPSEDDLYKCVQCGFCLNACPTYLETGLEAESPRGRLTLMKAVNEGRVKMTPTVTRHWDLCLQCRACEVACPSGVPYGRIMMATRAEMKSRVKRPLRERFAREVGFNRLLPKPKLMRTFGKMTRFYQRSGARDLTKKIGVMKALPKRYTYLDESLPTMGTNFFEADGRVVKPKGRIKARVSLLGGCVMSMMHADTMNATLRVLVHNGFEVHLPAEQGCCGSLNMYAGERATAKEMAANNTSALLSMNPDAGVSSSAGCGSTMNDYGELLQGDDDAEELASKTQDIHELLAEYGWCPPSGRINAKVVFQDPCHLLSTQRISDPPREILKSIPGVELVDMAEPTVCCGSAGTYSITQRDMSMRLGDRKARNIVASGASYMATGNPGCALQLTNALGRAEADIKIKYVVDLLDEAYRTGGDYS
;
A
#
# COMPACT_ATOMS: atom_id res chain seq x y z
N MET A 1 23.97 -35.62 -28.01
CA MET A 1 22.75 -35.11 -28.70
C MET A 1 22.68 -33.61 -28.47
N LYS A 2 22.92 -32.81 -29.52
CA LYS A 2 22.83 -31.34 -29.45
C LYS A 2 21.34 -30.96 -29.40
N SER A 3 20.95 -30.23 -28.36
CA SER A 3 19.58 -29.76 -28.13
C SER A 3 19.16 -28.79 -29.23
N THR A 4 18.25 -29.23 -30.11
CA THR A 4 17.65 -28.44 -31.18
C THR A 4 16.37 -27.75 -30.67
N HIS A 5 16.51 -26.79 -29.77
CA HIS A 5 15.38 -25.98 -29.32
C HIS A 5 15.58 -24.52 -29.69
N LYS A 6 14.64 -23.98 -30.48
CA LYS A 6 14.58 -22.56 -30.86
C LYS A 6 14.67 -21.67 -29.61
N PRO A 7 15.57 -20.67 -29.55
CA PRO A 7 15.81 -19.86 -28.34
C PRO A 7 14.69 -18.89 -27.92
N SER A 8 13.52 -18.85 -28.58
CA SER A 8 12.56 -17.74 -28.42
C SER A 8 11.29 -18.06 -27.62
N GLU A 9 11.13 -19.26 -27.06
CA GLU A 9 9.88 -19.67 -26.37
C GLU A 9 10.04 -20.17 -24.92
N ARG A 10 11.27 -20.20 -24.38
CA ARG A 10 11.56 -20.77 -23.05
C ARG A 10 12.05 -19.71 -22.09
N GLY A 11 11.59 -19.80 -20.83
CA GLY A 11 12.05 -18.95 -19.75
C GLY A 11 11.40 -17.57 -19.67
N PHE A 12 11.87 -16.76 -18.73
CA PHE A 12 11.67 -15.32 -18.71
C PHE A 12 12.68 -14.68 -19.70
N ILE A 13 12.23 -13.74 -20.53
CA ILE A 13 12.97 -13.32 -21.76
C ILE A 13 13.00 -11.80 -21.97
N THR A 14 12.35 -11.06 -21.09
CA THR A 14 12.29 -9.59 -21.09
C THR A 14 13.43 -9.05 -20.23
N ASP A 15 13.80 -7.79 -20.43
CA ASP A 15 14.77 -7.08 -19.57
C ASP A 15 14.28 -6.99 -18.11
N ASP A 16 12.98 -7.18 -17.89
CA ASP A 16 12.35 -7.25 -16.56
C ASP A 16 12.30 -8.67 -15.97
N ALA A 17 13.04 -9.64 -16.54
CA ALA A 17 13.07 -11.00 -16.03
C ALA A 17 13.57 -11.05 -14.56
N PRO A 18 13.01 -11.94 -13.73
CA PRO A 18 13.53 -12.15 -12.38
C PRO A 18 14.97 -12.70 -12.44
N SER A 19 15.85 -12.18 -11.58
CA SER A 19 17.22 -12.67 -11.44
C SER A 19 17.25 -14.17 -11.13
N GLU A 20 18.10 -14.91 -11.84
CA GLU A 20 18.28 -16.34 -11.60
C GLU A 20 18.82 -16.58 -10.18
N ASP A 21 19.83 -15.83 -9.74
CA ASP A 21 20.38 -15.94 -8.39
C ASP A 21 19.29 -15.80 -7.33
N ASP A 22 18.39 -14.84 -7.50
CA ASP A 22 17.28 -14.62 -6.59
C ASP A 22 16.24 -15.76 -6.66
N LEU A 23 15.90 -16.24 -7.86
CA LEU A 23 14.99 -17.37 -8.05
C LEU A 23 15.52 -18.63 -7.36
N TYR A 24 16.81 -18.94 -7.48
CA TYR A 24 17.38 -20.20 -7.02
C TYR A 24 17.75 -20.24 -5.52
N LYS A 25 17.79 -19.11 -4.80
CA LYS A 25 18.06 -19.03 -3.35
C LYS A 25 17.14 -19.90 -2.45
N CYS A 26 15.92 -20.20 -2.87
CA CYS A 26 14.97 -20.93 -2.03
C CYS A 26 15.34 -22.41 -1.84
N VAL A 27 15.56 -22.81 -0.58
CA VAL A 27 15.86 -24.20 -0.15
C VAL A 27 14.62 -25.03 0.22
N GLN A 28 13.41 -24.52 -0.03
CA GLN A 28 12.13 -25.24 0.18
C GLN A 28 11.80 -25.68 1.62
N CYS A 29 12.43 -25.08 2.64
CA CYS A 29 12.27 -25.45 4.06
C CYS A 29 10.86 -25.27 4.65
N GLY A 30 10.01 -24.39 4.09
CA GLY A 30 8.61 -24.25 4.52
C GLY A 30 8.31 -23.19 5.58
N PHE A 31 9.29 -22.47 6.13
CA PHE A 31 9.02 -21.39 7.10
C PHE A 31 8.06 -20.31 6.58
N CYS A 32 8.08 -20.06 5.26
CA CYS A 32 7.22 -19.09 4.61
C CYS A 32 5.72 -19.48 4.59
N LEU A 33 5.35 -20.73 4.89
CA LEU A 33 3.97 -21.22 4.84
C LEU A 33 3.08 -20.49 5.85
N ASN A 34 3.51 -20.42 7.12
CA ASN A 34 2.76 -19.79 8.20
C ASN A 34 2.71 -18.26 8.10
N ALA A 35 3.61 -17.66 7.30
CA ALA A 35 3.61 -16.23 7.03
C ALA A 35 2.75 -15.83 5.82
N CYS A 36 2.32 -16.79 4.99
CA CYS A 36 1.66 -16.48 3.73
C CYS A 36 0.12 -16.45 3.88
N PRO A 37 -0.52 -15.27 3.74
CA PRO A 37 -1.97 -15.15 3.92
C PRO A 37 -2.79 -16.03 2.96
N THR A 38 -2.39 -16.15 1.70
CA THR A 38 -3.12 -16.98 0.74
C THR A 38 -2.95 -18.48 0.98
N TYR A 39 -1.81 -18.91 1.51
CA TYR A 39 -1.63 -20.30 1.94
C TYR A 39 -2.49 -20.60 3.17
N LEU A 40 -2.51 -19.72 4.17
CA LEU A 40 -3.35 -19.87 5.37
C LEU A 40 -4.85 -19.98 5.05
N GLU A 41 -5.30 -19.34 3.97
CA GLU A 41 -6.71 -19.42 3.52
C GLU A 41 -7.02 -20.64 2.64
N THR A 42 -6.02 -21.28 2.02
CA THR A 42 -6.25 -22.31 1.00
C THR A 42 -5.68 -23.68 1.33
N GLY A 43 -4.60 -23.75 2.12
CA GLY A 43 -3.79 -24.94 2.33
C GLY A 43 -3.07 -25.45 1.07
N LEU A 44 -3.18 -24.76 -0.07
CA LEU A 44 -2.62 -25.19 -1.34
C LEU A 44 -1.17 -24.74 -1.47
N GLU A 45 -0.26 -25.69 -1.66
CA GLU A 45 1.18 -25.40 -1.81
C GLU A 45 1.46 -24.42 -2.96
N ALA A 46 0.72 -24.51 -4.07
CA ALA A 46 0.84 -23.57 -5.19
C ALA A 46 0.47 -22.11 -4.82
N GLU A 47 -0.26 -21.91 -3.71
CA GLU A 47 -0.58 -20.61 -3.14
C GLU A 47 0.37 -20.19 -2.02
N SER A 48 1.44 -20.95 -1.79
CA SER A 48 2.53 -20.57 -0.89
C SER A 48 3.62 -19.77 -1.62
N PRO A 49 4.51 -19.06 -0.90
CA PRO A 49 5.63 -18.37 -1.52
C PRO A 49 6.59 -19.37 -2.19
N ARG A 50 6.97 -20.46 -1.50
CA ARG A 50 7.88 -21.46 -2.06
C ARG A 50 7.26 -22.21 -3.24
N GLY A 51 5.95 -22.48 -3.23
CA GLY A 51 5.26 -23.10 -4.36
C GLY A 51 5.19 -22.21 -5.58
N ARG A 52 4.91 -20.91 -5.39
CA ARG A 52 4.97 -19.93 -6.49
C ARG A 52 6.37 -19.79 -7.07
N LEU A 53 7.41 -19.79 -6.23
CA LEU A 53 8.81 -19.82 -6.68
C LEU A 53 9.12 -21.09 -7.48
N THR A 54 8.64 -22.26 -7.05
CA THR A 54 8.80 -23.50 -7.80
C THR A 54 8.15 -23.41 -9.19
N LEU A 55 6.97 -22.79 -9.29
CA LEU A 55 6.33 -22.51 -10.59
C LEU A 55 7.14 -21.53 -11.43
N MET A 56 7.68 -20.46 -10.84
CA MET A 56 8.55 -19.51 -11.54
C MET A 56 9.81 -20.18 -12.08
N LYS A 57 10.49 -21.01 -11.28
CA LYS A 57 11.64 -21.81 -11.69
C LYS A 57 11.29 -22.75 -12.85
N ALA A 58 10.18 -23.48 -12.74
CA ALA A 58 9.74 -24.40 -13.78
C ALA A 58 9.42 -23.68 -15.11
N VAL A 59 8.89 -22.45 -15.04
CA VAL A 59 8.70 -21.60 -16.22
C VAL A 59 10.03 -21.09 -16.76
N ASN A 60 10.94 -20.64 -15.89
CA ASN A 60 12.28 -20.17 -16.27
C ASN A 60 13.07 -21.26 -17.02
N GLU A 61 13.04 -22.49 -16.51
CA GLU A 61 13.72 -23.65 -17.09
C GLU A 61 12.99 -24.22 -18.33
N GLY A 62 11.82 -23.68 -18.70
CA GLY A 62 11.03 -24.16 -19.83
C GLY A 62 10.35 -25.52 -19.61
N ARG A 63 10.31 -26.02 -18.36
CA ARG A 63 9.59 -27.24 -17.97
C ARG A 63 8.07 -27.04 -17.99
N VAL A 64 7.61 -25.83 -17.70
CA VAL A 64 6.20 -25.45 -17.67
C VAL A 64 5.97 -24.22 -18.55
N LYS A 65 4.89 -24.23 -19.34
CA LYS A 65 4.48 -23.05 -20.11
C LYS A 65 3.76 -22.06 -19.20
N MET A 66 3.98 -20.76 -19.43
CA MET A 66 3.24 -19.70 -18.76
C MET A 66 1.80 -19.62 -19.29
N THR A 67 0.92 -20.43 -18.70
CA THR A 67 -0.51 -20.50 -19.03
C THR A 67 -1.35 -19.70 -18.02
N PRO A 68 -2.61 -19.33 -18.35
CA PRO A 68 -3.50 -18.65 -17.41
C PRO A 68 -3.67 -19.37 -16.06
N THR A 69 -3.62 -20.71 -16.06
CA THR A 69 -3.66 -21.52 -14.83
C THR A 69 -2.44 -21.26 -13.94
N VAL A 70 -1.24 -21.25 -14.54
CA VAL A 70 0.01 -20.98 -13.81
C VAL A 70 0.03 -19.54 -13.30
N THR A 71 -0.31 -18.58 -14.15
CA THR A 71 -0.23 -17.16 -13.79
C THR A 71 -1.25 -16.75 -12.75
N ARG A 72 -2.39 -17.46 -12.66
CA ARG A 72 -3.39 -17.25 -11.59
C ARG A 72 -2.78 -17.41 -10.21
N HIS A 73 -1.88 -18.38 -10.01
CA HIS A 73 -1.20 -18.56 -8.73
C HIS A 73 -0.36 -17.32 -8.38
N TRP A 74 0.31 -16.70 -9.35
CA TRP A 74 1.08 -15.48 -9.13
C TRP A 74 0.20 -14.25 -8.92
N ASP A 75 -0.92 -14.12 -9.64
CA ASP A 75 -1.91 -13.06 -9.46
C ASP A 75 -2.57 -13.10 -8.06
N LEU A 76 -2.68 -14.29 -7.44
CA LEU A 76 -3.18 -14.45 -6.07
C LEU A 76 -2.22 -13.94 -4.99
N CYS A 77 -0.96 -13.64 -5.31
CA CYS A 77 -0.04 -13.05 -4.36
C CYS A 77 -0.41 -11.61 -3.99
N LEU A 78 -0.48 -11.28 -2.70
CA LEU A 78 -0.75 -9.92 -2.23
C LEU A 78 0.47 -9.00 -2.23
N GLN A 79 1.67 -9.55 -2.46
CA GLN A 79 2.96 -8.83 -2.33
C GLN A 79 3.15 -8.15 -0.97
N CYS A 80 2.64 -8.78 0.09
CA CYS A 80 2.81 -8.32 1.48
C CYS A 80 4.23 -8.52 2.03
N ARG A 81 5.06 -9.34 1.36
CA ARG A 81 6.46 -9.64 1.69
C ARG A 81 6.70 -10.20 3.10
N ALA A 82 5.67 -10.61 3.85
CA ALA A 82 5.81 -11.32 5.12
C ALA A 82 6.66 -12.60 5.01
N CYS A 83 6.65 -13.24 3.84
CA CYS A 83 7.47 -14.41 3.55
C CYS A 83 8.97 -14.11 3.51
N GLU A 84 9.39 -12.86 3.23
CA GLU A 84 10.81 -12.47 3.27
C GLU A 84 11.30 -12.37 4.71
N VAL A 85 10.46 -11.84 5.61
CA VAL A 85 10.74 -11.78 7.05
C VAL A 85 10.95 -13.18 7.62
N ALA A 86 10.10 -14.13 7.21
CA ALA A 86 10.15 -15.50 7.69
C ALA A 86 11.21 -16.38 7.00
N CYS A 87 11.90 -15.89 5.96
CA CYS A 87 12.79 -16.72 5.14
C CYS A 87 14.22 -16.73 5.71
N PRO A 88 14.73 -17.86 6.24
CA PRO A 88 16.12 -17.94 6.72
C PRO A 88 17.14 -17.83 5.58
N SER A 89 16.74 -18.11 4.33
CA SER A 89 17.60 -18.03 3.15
C SER A 89 17.64 -16.63 2.52
N GLY A 90 16.91 -15.65 3.06
CA GLY A 90 16.92 -14.28 2.54
C GLY A 90 16.44 -14.15 1.09
N VAL A 91 15.44 -14.95 0.67
CA VAL A 91 14.90 -14.88 -0.70
C VAL A 91 14.18 -13.53 -0.90
N PRO A 92 14.57 -12.69 -1.88
CA PRO A 92 13.93 -11.39 -2.12
C PRO A 92 12.64 -11.57 -2.94
N TYR A 93 11.65 -12.21 -2.33
CA TYR A 93 10.42 -12.67 -2.98
C TYR A 93 9.63 -11.56 -3.69
N GLY A 94 9.58 -10.37 -3.10
CA GLY A 94 8.90 -9.19 -3.62
C GLY A 94 9.46 -8.76 -4.96
N ARG A 95 10.79 -8.62 -5.06
CA ARG A 95 11.52 -8.33 -6.30
C ARG A 95 11.20 -9.38 -7.38
N ILE A 96 11.32 -10.66 -7.03
CA ILE A 96 11.03 -11.77 -7.95
C ILE A 96 9.58 -11.70 -8.46
N MET A 97 8.61 -11.46 -7.57
CA MET A 97 7.19 -11.37 -7.93
C MET A 97 6.89 -10.14 -8.81
N MET A 98 7.51 -8.99 -8.54
CA MET A 98 7.36 -7.79 -9.37
C MET A 98 7.88 -8.02 -10.79
N ALA A 99 9.08 -8.58 -10.92
CA ALA A 99 9.68 -8.97 -12.20
C ALA A 99 8.79 -9.99 -12.94
N THR A 100 8.33 -11.03 -12.24
CA THR A 100 7.42 -12.04 -12.81
C THR A 100 6.13 -11.41 -13.35
N ARG A 101 5.53 -10.45 -12.64
CA ARG A 101 4.29 -9.77 -13.10
C ARG A 101 4.53 -8.83 -14.28
N ALA A 102 5.70 -8.19 -14.35
CA ALA A 102 6.08 -7.39 -15.52
C ALA A 102 6.19 -8.28 -16.78
N GLU A 103 6.81 -9.45 -16.65
CA GLU A 103 6.87 -10.49 -17.69
C GLU A 103 5.48 -11.03 -18.09
N MET A 104 4.58 -11.22 -17.13
CA MET A 104 3.21 -11.64 -17.44
C MET A 104 2.49 -10.63 -18.36
N LYS A 105 2.74 -9.33 -18.20
CA LYS A 105 2.08 -8.28 -19.00
C LYS A 105 2.41 -8.42 -20.49
N SER A 106 3.64 -8.77 -20.85
CA SER A 106 4.07 -8.88 -22.25
C SER A 106 3.60 -10.18 -22.93
N ARG A 107 3.36 -11.24 -22.15
CA ARG A 107 3.14 -12.60 -22.69
C ARG A 107 1.74 -13.18 -22.48
N VAL A 108 1.01 -12.74 -21.45
CA VAL A 108 -0.35 -13.23 -21.20
C VAL A 108 -1.35 -12.42 -22.03
N LYS A 109 -2.02 -13.08 -22.98
CA LYS A 109 -3.07 -12.47 -23.80
C LYS A 109 -4.27 -12.13 -22.92
N ARG A 110 -4.49 -10.83 -22.69
CA ARG A 110 -5.68 -10.30 -22.01
C ARG A 110 -6.73 -9.82 -23.02
N PRO A 111 -8.04 -9.92 -22.71
CA PRO A 111 -9.10 -9.33 -23.53
C PRO A 111 -8.88 -7.83 -23.77
N LEU A 112 -9.24 -7.33 -24.95
CA LEU A 112 -9.03 -5.92 -25.33
C LEU A 112 -9.63 -4.92 -24.33
N ARG A 113 -10.82 -5.21 -23.79
CA ARG A 113 -11.47 -4.39 -22.76
C ARG A 113 -10.62 -4.25 -21.48
N GLU A 114 -9.95 -5.32 -21.08
CA GLU A 114 -9.13 -5.33 -19.87
C GLU A 114 -7.84 -4.55 -20.13
N ARG A 115 -7.22 -4.74 -21.31
CA ARG A 115 -6.05 -3.96 -21.73
C ARG A 115 -6.36 -2.47 -21.75
N PHE A 116 -7.50 -2.08 -22.31
CA PHE A 116 -7.94 -0.69 -22.35
C PHE A 116 -8.20 -0.13 -20.95
N ALA A 117 -8.94 -0.86 -20.09
CA ALA A 117 -9.19 -0.42 -18.72
C ALA A 117 -7.91 -0.25 -17.90
N ARG A 118 -6.93 -1.15 -18.08
CA ARG A 118 -5.61 -1.06 -17.43
C ARG A 118 -4.81 0.12 -17.95
N GLU A 119 -4.77 0.33 -19.27
CA GLU A 119 -4.08 1.48 -19.87
C GLU A 119 -4.65 2.80 -19.35
N VAL A 120 -5.98 2.95 -19.34
CA VAL A 120 -6.62 4.17 -18.82
C VAL A 120 -6.38 4.32 -17.31
N GLY A 121 -6.59 3.26 -16.53
CA GLY A 121 -6.45 3.31 -15.07
C GLY A 121 -5.01 3.55 -14.62
N PHE A 122 -4.11 2.64 -14.98
CA PHE A 122 -2.71 2.66 -14.52
C PHE A 122 -1.85 3.68 -15.25
N ASN A 123 -2.04 3.90 -16.56
CA ASN A 123 -1.08 4.65 -17.35
C ASN A 123 -1.57 6.06 -17.73
N ARG A 124 -2.85 6.38 -17.53
CA ARG A 124 -3.40 7.72 -17.82
C ARG A 124 -3.98 8.43 -16.59
N LEU A 125 -4.71 7.70 -15.75
CA LEU A 125 -5.45 8.23 -14.61
C LEU A 125 -4.56 8.35 -13.35
N LEU A 126 -4.04 7.23 -12.84
CA LEU A 126 -3.18 7.20 -11.65
C LEU A 126 -1.93 8.12 -11.70
N PRO A 127 -1.21 8.25 -12.84
CA PRO A 127 -0.02 9.12 -12.91
C PRO A 127 -0.36 10.61 -12.77
N LYS A 128 -1.63 11.00 -12.90
CA LYS A 128 -2.05 12.41 -13.00
C LYS A 128 -2.92 12.80 -11.81
N PRO A 129 -2.34 13.31 -10.70
CA PRO A 129 -3.09 13.74 -9.51
C PRO A 129 -4.22 14.74 -9.82
N LYS A 130 -4.02 15.66 -10.78
CA LYS A 130 -5.06 16.61 -11.22
C LYS A 130 -6.28 15.90 -11.80
N LEU A 131 -6.07 14.86 -12.63
CA LEU A 131 -7.15 14.08 -13.22
C LEU A 131 -7.85 13.21 -12.16
N MET A 132 -7.08 12.61 -11.26
CA MET A 132 -7.59 11.88 -10.09
C MET A 132 -8.52 12.75 -9.24
N ARG A 133 -8.12 13.99 -8.94
CA ARG A 133 -8.95 14.96 -8.20
C ARG A 133 -10.24 15.30 -8.94
N THR A 134 -10.19 15.51 -10.26
CA THR A 134 -11.40 15.74 -11.07
C THR A 134 -12.34 14.54 -11.03
N PHE A 135 -11.81 13.32 -11.19
CA PHE A 135 -12.58 12.09 -11.07
C PHE A 135 -13.20 11.95 -9.66
N GLY A 136 -12.44 12.31 -8.62
CA GLY A 136 -12.92 12.36 -7.25
C GLY A 136 -14.06 13.35 -7.04
N LYS A 137 -13.99 14.56 -7.64
CA LYS A 137 -15.08 15.56 -7.61
C LYS A 137 -16.35 15.01 -8.27
N MET A 138 -16.22 14.34 -9.42
CA MET A 138 -17.35 13.73 -10.13
C MET A 138 -17.97 12.59 -9.31
N THR A 139 -17.14 11.72 -8.73
CA THR A 139 -17.59 10.62 -7.87
C THR A 139 -18.32 11.15 -6.64
N ARG A 140 -17.80 12.22 -6.03
CA ARG A 140 -18.45 12.90 -4.90
C ARG A 140 -19.80 13.49 -5.30
N PHE A 141 -19.89 14.12 -6.47
CA PHE A 141 -21.15 14.65 -6.99
C PHE A 141 -22.18 13.52 -7.19
N TYR A 142 -21.77 12.39 -7.77
CA TYR A 142 -22.60 11.19 -7.90
C TYR A 142 -23.06 10.61 -6.54
N GLN A 143 -22.17 10.60 -5.54
CA GLN A 143 -22.50 10.14 -4.19
C GLN A 143 -23.48 11.09 -3.47
N ARG A 144 -23.36 12.41 -3.68
CA ARG A 144 -24.20 13.42 -3.00
C ARG A 144 -25.50 13.74 -3.71
N SER A 145 -25.61 13.48 -5.01
CA SER A 145 -26.83 13.77 -5.78
C SER A 145 -28.00 12.86 -5.43
N GLY A 146 -27.81 11.89 -4.53
CA GLY A 146 -28.81 10.85 -4.22
C GLY A 146 -28.97 9.82 -5.34
N ALA A 147 -28.26 9.97 -6.48
CA ALA A 147 -28.33 9.04 -7.60
C ALA A 147 -27.89 7.63 -7.18
N ARG A 148 -26.85 7.52 -6.34
CA ARG A 148 -26.40 6.22 -5.79
C ARG A 148 -27.44 5.55 -4.90
N ASP A 149 -28.13 6.32 -4.08
CA ASP A 149 -29.19 5.78 -3.21
C ASP A 149 -30.43 5.43 -4.01
N LEU A 150 -30.74 6.22 -5.04
CA LEU A 150 -31.84 5.97 -5.97
C LEU A 150 -31.61 4.70 -6.80
N THR A 151 -30.41 4.49 -7.33
CA THR A 151 -30.06 3.27 -8.09
C THR A 151 -30.09 2.02 -7.21
N LYS A 152 -29.73 2.14 -5.92
CA LYS A 152 -29.87 1.07 -4.93
C LYS A 152 -31.34 0.80 -4.58
N LYS A 153 -32.14 1.85 -4.33
CA LYS A 153 -33.57 1.75 -3.97
C LYS A 153 -34.44 1.20 -5.10
N ILE A 154 -34.25 1.67 -6.33
CA ILE A 154 -35.01 1.20 -7.52
C ILE A 154 -34.58 -0.22 -7.94
N GLY A 155 -33.51 -0.76 -7.37
CA GLY A 155 -33.04 -2.12 -7.68
C GLY A 155 -32.36 -2.23 -9.05
N VAL A 156 -32.07 -1.12 -9.73
CA VAL A 156 -31.30 -1.09 -10.99
C VAL A 156 -29.97 -1.82 -10.82
N MET A 157 -29.33 -1.64 -9.67
CA MET A 157 -28.06 -2.31 -9.34
C MET A 157 -28.18 -3.83 -9.14
N LYS A 158 -29.38 -4.36 -8.89
CA LYS A 158 -29.66 -5.81 -8.82
C LYS A 158 -29.90 -6.42 -10.20
N ALA A 159 -30.34 -5.61 -11.17
CA ALA A 159 -30.55 -6.03 -12.56
C ALA A 159 -29.27 -5.95 -13.42
N LEU A 160 -28.28 -5.15 -13.00
CA LEU A 160 -26.99 -5.06 -13.67
C LEU A 160 -26.14 -6.32 -13.42
N PRO A 161 -25.27 -6.70 -14.39
CA PRO A 161 -24.28 -7.74 -14.17
C PRO A 161 -23.48 -7.47 -12.90
N LYS A 162 -23.27 -8.50 -12.06
CA LYS A 162 -22.64 -8.41 -10.73
C LYS A 162 -21.38 -7.53 -10.69
N ARG A 163 -20.59 -7.52 -11.77
CA ARG A 163 -19.40 -6.65 -11.93
C ARG A 163 -19.66 -5.17 -11.69
N TYR A 164 -20.82 -4.63 -12.07
CA TYR A 164 -21.14 -3.21 -11.91
C TYR A 164 -21.57 -2.89 -10.48
N THR A 165 -22.32 -3.80 -9.86
CA THR A 165 -22.63 -3.74 -8.43
C THR A 165 -21.35 -3.76 -7.60
N TYR A 166 -20.39 -4.62 -7.96
CA TYR A 166 -19.08 -4.68 -7.29
C TYR A 166 -18.22 -3.45 -7.49
N LEU A 167 -18.29 -2.81 -8.66
CA LEU A 167 -17.59 -1.55 -8.89
C LEU A 167 -18.17 -0.43 -8.02
N ASP A 168 -19.50 -0.31 -7.92
CA ASP A 168 -20.12 0.68 -7.03
C ASP A 168 -19.83 0.41 -5.55
N GLU A 169 -19.86 -0.85 -5.11
CA GLU A 169 -19.49 -1.22 -3.73
C GLU A 169 -18.03 -0.91 -3.41
N SER A 170 -17.14 -1.07 -4.39
CA SER A 170 -15.71 -0.76 -4.26
C SER A 170 -15.41 0.74 -4.35
N LEU A 171 -16.38 1.60 -4.71
CA LEU A 171 -16.16 3.04 -4.75
C LEU A 171 -15.98 3.58 -3.33
N PRO A 172 -14.82 4.18 -3.02
CA PRO A 172 -14.59 4.77 -1.71
C PRO A 172 -15.50 5.98 -1.48
N THR A 173 -15.83 6.26 -0.23
CA THR A 173 -16.46 7.52 0.14
C THR A 173 -15.45 8.64 -0.06
N MET A 174 -15.78 9.60 -0.94
CA MET A 174 -14.88 10.70 -1.24
C MET A 174 -14.91 11.76 -0.13
N GLY A 175 -13.72 12.27 0.25
CA GLY A 175 -13.58 13.33 1.23
C GLY A 175 -14.30 14.64 0.85
N THR A 176 -14.61 15.45 1.85
CA THR A 176 -15.12 16.83 1.68
C THR A 176 -14.08 17.73 1.02
N ASN A 177 -12.80 17.50 1.34
CA ASN A 177 -11.65 18.22 0.81
C ASN A 177 -10.63 17.26 0.20
N PHE A 178 -9.75 17.81 -0.64
CA PHE A 178 -8.58 17.11 -1.15
C PHE A 178 -7.32 17.79 -0.61
N PHE A 179 -6.30 17.00 -0.32
CA PHE A 179 -4.98 17.52 -0.02
C PHE A 179 -4.26 17.82 -1.34
N GLU A 180 -3.50 18.90 -1.36
CA GLU A 180 -2.74 19.33 -2.53
C GLU A 180 -1.33 19.70 -2.07
N ALA A 181 -0.34 19.15 -2.77
CA ALA A 181 1.01 19.68 -2.74
C ALA A 181 1.07 20.86 -3.71
N ASP A 182 1.22 22.06 -3.15
CA ASP A 182 1.11 23.35 -3.84
C ASP A 182 2.46 24.09 -3.92
N GLY A 183 3.56 23.42 -3.58
CA GLY A 183 4.91 23.99 -3.54
C GLY A 183 5.22 24.75 -2.26
N ARG A 184 4.30 24.81 -1.29
CA ARG A 184 4.55 25.56 -0.05
C ARG A 184 5.60 24.87 0.83
N VAL A 185 6.31 25.70 1.57
CA VAL A 185 7.16 25.31 2.70
C VAL A 185 6.50 25.79 3.98
N VAL A 186 6.24 24.87 4.92
CA VAL A 186 5.64 25.18 6.22
C VAL A 186 6.70 25.05 7.29
N LYS A 187 6.99 26.14 7.98
CA LYS A 187 8.03 26.19 9.02
C LYS A 187 7.46 25.92 10.41
N PRO A 188 8.20 25.22 11.28
CA PRO A 188 7.80 25.01 12.67
C PRO A 188 7.92 26.30 13.48
N LYS A 189 7.21 26.38 14.62
CA LYS A 189 7.51 27.38 15.65
C LYS A 189 8.82 26.98 16.34
N GLY A 190 9.82 27.86 16.38
CA GLY A 190 11.09 27.62 17.08
C GLY A 190 12.18 26.97 16.22
N ARG A 191 13.03 26.14 16.83
CA ARG A 191 14.21 25.53 16.18
C ARG A 191 13.80 24.44 15.19
N ILE A 192 14.29 24.52 13.96
CA ILE A 192 14.14 23.46 12.96
C ILE A 192 15.02 22.27 13.35
N LYS A 193 14.40 21.10 13.55
CA LYS A 193 15.10 19.82 13.81
C LYS A 193 15.61 19.18 12.53
N ALA A 194 14.77 19.17 11.49
CA ALA A 194 15.06 18.63 10.17
C ALA A 194 14.14 19.26 9.11
N ARG A 195 14.56 19.21 7.86
CA ARG A 195 13.81 19.62 6.67
C ARG A 195 13.35 18.36 5.94
N VAL A 196 12.07 18.27 5.65
CA VAL A 196 11.49 17.06 5.08
C VAL A 196 10.63 17.38 3.86
N SER A 197 10.69 16.51 2.84
CA SER A 197 9.80 16.58 1.68
C SER A 197 8.66 15.59 1.88
N LEU A 198 7.43 16.09 2.08
CA LEU A 198 6.27 15.24 2.34
C LEU A 198 5.59 14.82 1.02
N LEU A 199 5.50 13.52 0.81
CA LEU A 199 4.69 12.94 -0.27
C LEU A 199 3.20 12.98 0.10
N GLY A 200 2.40 13.77 -0.62
CA GLY A 200 0.94 13.74 -0.57
C GLY A 200 0.34 12.49 -1.22
N GLY A 201 0.98 11.99 -2.28
CA GLY A 201 0.54 10.79 -3.01
C GLY A 201 -0.83 10.95 -3.67
N CYS A 202 -1.37 9.85 -4.21
CA CYS A 202 -2.63 9.88 -4.97
C CYS A 202 -3.86 9.54 -4.11
N VAL A 203 -3.86 8.38 -3.44
CA VAL A 203 -5.01 7.89 -2.67
C VAL A 203 -5.21 8.70 -1.40
N MET A 204 -4.12 8.93 -0.64
CA MET A 204 -4.15 9.73 0.59
C MET A 204 -4.71 11.13 0.31
N SER A 205 -4.18 11.82 -0.72
CA SER A 205 -4.65 13.15 -1.07
C SER A 205 -6.13 13.25 -1.42
N MET A 206 -6.69 12.19 -2.00
CA MET A 206 -8.10 12.18 -2.42
C MET A 206 -9.08 11.71 -1.36
N MET A 207 -8.71 10.70 -0.59
CA MET A 207 -9.62 9.98 0.31
C MET A 207 -9.36 10.29 1.78
N HIS A 208 -8.14 10.69 2.12
CA HIS A 208 -7.66 10.87 3.49
C HIS A 208 -6.97 12.23 3.64
N ALA A 209 -7.58 13.27 3.06
CA ALA A 209 -7.05 14.63 3.08
C ALA A 209 -6.91 15.17 4.51
N ASP A 210 -7.84 14.83 5.40
CA ASP A 210 -7.79 15.23 6.81
C ASP A 210 -6.58 14.62 7.52
N THR A 211 -6.25 13.35 7.22
CA THR A 211 -5.05 12.68 7.71
C THR A 211 -3.78 13.33 7.18
N MET A 212 -3.73 13.71 5.90
CA MET A 212 -2.57 14.44 5.37
C MET A 212 -2.40 15.82 6.01
N ASN A 213 -3.50 16.52 6.30
CA ASN A 213 -3.46 17.77 7.05
C ASN A 213 -3.01 17.55 8.51
N ALA A 214 -3.43 16.45 9.15
CA ALA A 214 -2.96 16.05 10.47
C ALA A 214 -1.46 15.74 10.46
N THR A 215 -0.97 14.97 9.48
CA THR A 215 0.47 14.75 9.23
C THR A 215 1.24 16.06 9.17
N LEU A 216 0.78 17.02 8.36
CA LEU A 216 1.46 18.30 8.22
C LEU A 216 1.52 19.05 9.55
N ARG A 217 0.40 19.11 10.30
CA ARG A 217 0.36 19.77 11.62
C ARG A 217 1.26 19.08 12.64
N VAL A 218 1.24 17.74 12.69
CA VAL A 218 2.08 16.94 13.59
C VAL A 218 3.55 17.16 13.30
N LEU A 219 3.98 17.10 12.03
CA LEU A 219 5.37 17.36 11.66
C LEU A 219 5.79 18.79 12.04
N VAL A 220 5.01 19.80 11.65
CA VAL A 220 5.34 21.21 11.93
C VAL A 220 5.38 21.49 13.43
N HIS A 221 4.46 20.92 14.22
CA HIS A 221 4.47 21.07 15.67
C HIS A 221 5.69 20.42 16.32
N ASN A 222 6.18 19.31 15.76
CA ASN A 222 7.32 18.56 16.28
C ASN A 222 8.68 19.09 15.80
N GLY A 223 8.71 20.26 15.15
CA GLY A 223 9.95 20.95 14.80
C GLY A 223 10.48 20.70 13.39
N PHE A 224 9.68 20.11 12.51
CA PHE A 224 10.07 19.85 11.12
C PHE A 224 9.69 21.01 10.21
N GLU A 225 10.62 21.45 9.35
CA GLU A 225 10.30 22.29 8.20
C GLU A 225 9.81 21.38 7.07
N VAL A 226 8.55 21.51 6.67
CA VAL A 226 7.90 20.59 5.73
C VAL A 226 7.74 21.25 4.37
N HIS A 227 8.37 20.67 3.36
CA HIS A 227 8.20 21.03 1.96
C HIS A 227 7.15 20.13 1.30
N LEU A 228 6.27 20.73 0.50
CA LEU A 228 5.25 20.04 -0.30
C LEU A 228 5.48 20.31 -1.79
N PRO A 229 6.44 19.64 -2.46
CA PRO A 229 6.76 19.88 -3.87
C PRO A 229 5.51 19.76 -4.76
N ALA A 230 5.24 20.73 -5.63
CA ALA A 230 4.04 20.74 -6.48
C ALA A 230 4.13 19.74 -7.64
N GLU A 231 5.35 19.38 -8.02
CA GLU A 231 5.71 18.53 -9.14
C GLU A 231 5.55 17.04 -8.81
N GLN A 232 5.36 16.68 -7.55
CA GLN A 232 5.19 15.30 -7.13
C GLN A 232 3.93 14.65 -7.73
N GLY A 233 3.99 13.33 -7.88
CA GLY A 233 2.93 12.51 -8.46
C GLY A 233 2.42 11.39 -7.55
N CYS A 234 1.83 10.38 -8.17
CA CYS A 234 1.58 9.10 -7.51
C CYS A 234 2.93 8.40 -7.22
N CYS A 235 3.03 7.68 -6.11
CA CYS A 235 4.24 6.91 -5.75
C CYS A 235 4.50 5.68 -6.63
N GLY A 236 3.61 5.32 -7.56
CA GLY A 236 3.79 4.17 -8.45
C GLY A 236 3.51 2.79 -7.85
N SER A 237 3.17 2.70 -6.56
CA SER A 237 2.95 1.42 -5.86
C SER A 237 1.94 0.50 -6.56
N LEU A 238 0.78 1.05 -6.95
CA LEU A 238 -0.25 0.29 -7.66
C LEU A 238 0.22 -0.21 -9.02
N ASN A 239 0.98 0.60 -9.75
CA ASN A 239 1.53 0.25 -11.07
C ASN A 239 2.57 -0.85 -10.94
N MET A 240 3.51 -0.67 -10.01
CA MET A 240 4.61 -1.60 -9.76
C MET A 240 4.09 -3.00 -9.39
N TYR A 241 3.14 -3.09 -8.45
CA TYR A 241 2.55 -4.37 -8.03
C TYR A 241 1.63 -4.99 -9.10
N ALA A 242 1.11 -4.19 -10.03
CA ALA A 242 0.31 -4.68 -11.15
C ALA A 242 1.15 -5.12 -12.35
N GLY A 243 2.48 -4.98 -12.33
CA GLY A 243 3.37 -5.26 -13.46
C GLY A 243 3.43 -4.14 -14.50
N GLU A 244 2.93 -2.94 -14.20
CA GLU A 244 2.98 -1.74 -15.05
C GLU A 244 4.31 -0.99 -14.83
N ARG A 245 5.43 -1.70 -15.01
CA ARG A 245 6.78 -1.27 -14.58
C ARG A 245 7.29 -0.01 -15.29
N ALA A 246 7.05 0.14 -16.59
CA ALA A 246 7.48 1.33 -17.34
C ALA A 246 6.89 2.64 -16.75
N THR A 247 5.57 2.69 -16.55
CA THR A 247 4.93 3.85 -15.93
C THR A 247 5.31 4.01 -14.47
N ALA A 248 5.57 2.92 -13.74
CA ALA A 248 6.09 3.01 -12.38
C ALA A 248 7.48 3.69 -12.34
N LYS A 249 8.37 3.39 -13.30
CA LYS A 249 9.67 4.07 -13.45
C LYS A 249 9.51 5.57 -13.70
N GLU A 250 8.62 5.96 -14.63
CA GLU A 250 8.33 7.38 -14.90
C GLU A 250 7.83 8.12 -13.65
N MET A 251 6.92 7.50 -12.89
CA MET A 251 6.43 8.06 -11.62
C MET A 251 7.52 8.17 -10.57
N ALA A 252 8.37 7.15 -10.45
CA ALA A 252 9.49 7.15 -9.52
C ALA A 252 10.47 8.28 -9.84
N ALA A 253 10.91 8.41 -11.10
CA ALA A 253 11.84 9.45 -11.52
C ALA A 253 11.30 10.86 -11.28
N ASN A 254 10.01 11.08 -11.58
CA ASN A 254 9.35 12.36 -11.29
C ASN A 254 9.33 12.67 -9.78
N ASN A 255 9.03 11.67 -8.93
CA ASN A 255 9.02 11.86 -7.48
C ASN A 255 10.42 12.02 -6.90
N THR A 256 11.43 11.34 -7.45
CA THR A 256 12.84 11.51 -7.10
C THR A 256 13.25 12.97 -7.26
N SER A 257 13.08 13.52 -8.47
CA SER A 257 13.39 14.92 -8.76
C SER A 257 12.59 15.89 -7.88
N ALA A 258 11.28 15.65 -7.72
CA ALA A 258 10.41 16.54 -6.94
C ALA A 258 10.76 16.56 -5.45
N LEU A 259 10.96 15.38 -4.83
CA LEU A 259 11.19 15.27 -3.39
C LEU A 259 12.62 15.69 -3.01
N LEU A 260 13.61 15.50 -3.87
CA LEU A 260 14.99 15.96 -3.63
C LEU A 260 15.24 17.44 -3.97
N SER A 261 14.28 18.12 -4.61
CA SER A 261 14.43 19.51 -5.09
C SER A 261 14.97 20.53 -4.08
N MET A 262 14.80 20.30 -2.78
CA MET A 262 15.25 21.18 -1.69
C MET A 262 16.38 20.58 -0.83
N ASN A 263 16.99 19.48 -1.27
CA ASN A 263 17.95 18.68 -0.50
C ASN A 263 17.45 18.40 0.93
N PRO A 264 16.32 17.68 1.09
CA PRO A 264 15.76 17.40 2.40
C PRO A 264 16.65 16.41 3.18
N ASP A 265 16.51 16.44 4.50
CA ASP A 265 17.05 15.42 5.39
C ASP A 265 16.31 14.09 5.21
N ALA A 266 14.99 14.13 4.94
CA ALA A 266 14.17 12.94 4.67
C ALA A 266 13.04 13.17 3.65
N GLY A 267 12.73 12.12 2.87
CA GLY A 267 11.52 12.03 2.04
C GLY A 267 10.42 11.29 2.81
N VAL A 268 9.34 11.97 3.19
CA VAL A 268 8.39 11.44 4.18
C VAL A 268 7.13 10.89 3.52
N SER A 269 6.71 9.70 3.96
CA SER A 269 5.44 9.09 3.61
C SER A 269 4.53 8.91 4.82
N SER A 270 3.22 9.14 4.66
CA SER A 270 2.19 8.75 5.64
C SER A 270 1.34 7.56 5.17
N SER A 271 1.86 6.81 4.20
CA SER A 271 1.20 5.64 3.64
C SER A 271 2.23 4.54 3.48
N ALA A 272 2.11 3.49 4.28
CA ALA A 272 3.06 2.37 4.26
C ALA A 272 3.32 1.81 2.85
N GLY A 273 2.28 1.72 1.99
CA GLY A 273 2.47 1.25 0.61
C GLY A 273 3.25 2.20 -0.30
N CYS A 274 3.22 3.51 -0.03
CA CYS A 274 4.04 4.47 -0.78
C CYS A 274 5.46 4.51 -0.25
N GLY A 275 5.67 4.56 1.08
CA GLY A 275 7.00 4.47 1.70
C GLY A 275 7.74 3.22 1.24
N SER A 276 7.10 2.05 1.33
CA SER A 276 7.67 0.79 0.83
C SER A 276 8.01 0.80 -0.66
N THR A 277 7.31 1.58 -1.49
CA THR A 277 7.63 1.66 -2.93
C THR A 277 8.76 2.64 -3.19
N MET A 278 8.81 3.74 -2.44
CA MET A 278 9.90 4.71 -2.50
C MET A 278 11.23 4.10 -2.05
N ASN A 279 11.22 3.21 -1.05
CA ASN A 279 12.41 2.43 -0.65
C ASN A 279 12.92 1.51 -1.77
N ASP A 280 12.04 1.08 -2.67
CA ASP A 280 12.39 0.25 -3.82
C ASP A 280 12.80 1.11 -5.05
N TYR A 281 12.84 2.46 -4.97
CA TYR A 281 13.14 3.32 -6.12
C TYR A 281 14.55 3.14 -6.67
N GLY A 282 15.58 3.04 -5.84
CA GLY A 282 16.96 2.79 -6.31
C GLY A 282 17.07 1.48 -7.10
N GLU A 283 16.35 0.44 -6.67
CA GLU A 283 16.28 -0.81 -7.43
C GLU A 283 15.44 -0.68 -8.70
N LEU A 284 14.37 0.11 -8.66
CA LEU A 284 13.50 0.33 -9.81
C LEU A 284 14.18 1.15 -10.91
N LEU A 285 15.03 2.10 -10.53
CA LEU A 285 15.78 3.05 -11.36
C LEU A 285 17.28 2.78 -11.27
N GLN A 286 17.70 1.54 -11.48
CA GLN A 286 19.11 1.14 -11.35
C GLN A 286 20.07 2.09 -12.08
N GLY A 287 21.08 2.59 -11.36
CA GLY A 287 22.08 3.52 -11.88
C GLY A 287 21.68 5.00 -11.85
N ASP A 288 20.55 5.33 -11.22
CA ASP A 288 20.14 6.70 -10.92
C ASP A 288 20.51 7.04 -9.45
N ASP A 289 21.61 7.79 -9.28
CA ASP A 289 22.14 8.17 -7.97
C ASP A 289 21.11 8.95 -7.13
N ASP A 290 20.29 9.80 -7.76
CA ASP A 290 19.24 10.55 -7.06
C ASP A 290 18.14 9.60 -6.55
N ALA A 291 17.81 8.55 -7.30
CA ALA A 291 16.83 7.56 -6.87
C ALA A 291 17.34 6.70 -5.70
N GLU A 292 18.64 6.36 -5.71
CA GLU A 292 19.30 5.69 -4.58
C GLU A 292 19.35 6.61 -3.35
N GLU A 293 19.67 7.89 -3.53
CA GLU A 293 19.66 8.89 -2.47
C GLU A 293 18.27 9.01 -1.85
N LEU A 294 17.22 9.24 -2.65
CA LEU A 294 15.86 9.36 -2.13
C LEU A 294 15.42 8.08 -1.44
N ALA A 295 15.72 6.90 -1.99
CA ALA A 295 15.36 5.62 -1.36
C ALA A 295 16.03 5.49 0.02
N SER A 296 17.29 5.90 0.16
CA SER A 296 18.02 5.87 1.44
C SER A 296 17.49 6.87 2.48
N LYS A 297 16.95 8.00 2.02
CA LYS A 297 16.35 9.06 2.85
C LYS A 297 14.84 8.91 3.06
N THR A 298 14.22 7.90 2.46
CA THR A 298 12.77 7.71 2.57
C THR A 298 12.44 7.22 3.96
N GLN A 299 11.51 7.92 4.62
CA GLN A 299 11.03 7.54 5.94
C GLN A 299 9.50 7.56 6.02
N ASP A 300 8.94 6.58 6.70
CA ASP A 300 7.58 6.64 7.20
C ASP A 300 7.48 7.66 8.35
N ILE A 301 6.34 8.34 8.46
CA ILE A 301 6.13 9.37 9.49
C ILE A 301 6.37 8.84 10.91
N HIS A 302 6.02 7.58 11.20
CA HIS A 302 6.13 7.06 12.56
C HIS A 302 7.59 6.85 12.95
N GLU A 303 8.43 6.30 12.06
CA GLU A 303 9.86 6.13 12.33
C GLU A 303 10.60 7.47 12.40
N LEU A 304 10.25 8.44 11.55
CA LEU A 304 10.81 9.79 11.59
C LEU A 304 10.54 10.45 12.95
N LEU A 305 9.30 10.35 13.46
CA LEU A 305 8.96 10.90 14.77
C LEU A 305 9.74 10.20 15.88
N ALA A 306 9.94 8.88 15.80
CA ALA A 306 10.74 8.14 16.78
C ALA A 306 12.22 8.51 16.76
N GLU A 307 12.80 8.72 15.58
CA GLU A 307 14.21 9.12 15.45
C GLU A 307 14.48 10.52 16.03
N TYR A 308 13.65 11.51 15.70
CA TYR A 308 13.87 12.91 16.11
C TYR A 308 13.16 13.30 17.42
N GLY A 309 12.37 12.38 17.97
CA GLY A 309 11.49 12.58 19.11
C GLY A 309 10.28 13.48 18.80
N TRP A 310 9.16 13.19 19.46
CA TRP A 310 7.96 14.02 19.45
C TRP A 310 7.67 14.65 20.82
N CYS A 311 6.95 15.77 20.81
CA CYS A 311 6.39 16.39 22.00
C CYS A 311 5.29 15.48 22.55
N PRO A 312 5.34 15.00 23.81
CA PRO A 312 4.25 14.24 24.40
C PRO A 312 2.95 15.07 24.40
N PRO A 313 1.82 14.53 23.90
CA PRO A 313 0.57 15.29 23.86
C PRO A 313 -0.03 15.47 25.26
N SER A 314 -0.62 16.62 25.53
CA SER A 314 -1.29 16.89 26.82
C SER A 314 -2.77 16.49 26.83
N GLY A 315 -3.40 16.40 25.64
CA GLY A 315 -4.79 15.99 25.49
C GLY A 315 -5.01 14.49 25.68
N ARG A 316 -6.20 14.12 26.14
CA ARG A 316 -6.56 12.74 26.47
C ARG A 316 -7.50 12.12 25.43
N ILE A 317 -7.28 10.85 25.10
CA ILE A 317 -8.20 10.03 24.31
C ILE A 317 -8.50 8.76 25.10
N ASN A 318 -9.66 8.71 25.76
CA ASN A 318 -10.07 7.53 26.54
C ASN A 318 -10.64 6.44 25.61
N ALA A 319 -9.76 5.58 25.10
CA ALA A 319 -10.16 4.54 24.15
C ALA A 319 -9.28 3.28 24.25
N LYS A 320 -9.89 2.11 24.00
CA LYS A 320 -9.17 0.88 23.71
C LYS A 320 -8.82 0.86 22.22
N VAL A 321 -7.54 0.88 21.92
CA VAL A 321 -7.02 0.94 20.55
C VAL A 321 -6.34 -0.37 20.22
N VAL A 322 -6.72 -1.00 19.12
CA VAL A 322 -5.91 -2.06 18.51
C VAL A 322 -5.14 -1.49 17.34
N PHE A 323 -3.84 -1.77 17.27
CA PHE A 323 -3.03 -1.43 16.11
C PHE A 323 -3.05 -2.57 15.10
N GLN A 324 -3.44 -2.28 13.86
CA GLN A 324 -3.33 -3.21 12.77
C GLN A 324 -2.04 -2.98 12.01
N ASP A 325 -1.11 -3.93 12.11
CA ASP A 325 0.17 -3.89 11.40
C ASP A 325 -0.02 -3.94 9.87
N PRO A 326 0.19 -2.83 9.14
CA PRO A 326 0.21 -2.88 7.69
C PRO A 326 1.43 -3.67 7.25
N CYS A 327 1.26 -4.63 6.34
CA CYS A 327 2.38 -5.46 5.89
C CYS A 327 3.50 -4.65 5.23
N HIS A 328 3.17 -3.54 4.55
CA HIS A 328 4.17 -2.64 3.99
C HIS A 328 4.88 -1.76 5.03
N LEU A 329 4.43 -1.75 6.28
CA LEU A 329 5.15 -1.10 7.37
C LEU A 329 6.03 -2.14 8.08
N LEU A 330 5.42 -3.25 8.49
CA LEU A 330 6.08 -4.30 9.25
C LEU A 330 7.08 -5.12 8.41
N SER A 331 6.64 -5.66 7.26
CA SER A 331 7.42 -6.68 6.53
C SER A 331 8.40 -6.09 5.52
N THR A 332 8.09 -4.95 4.92
CA THR A 332 8.96 -4.32 3.92
C THR A 332 9.85 -3.26 4.53
N GLN A 333 9.26 -2.31 5.26
CA GLN A 333 10.00 -1.21 5.90
C GLN A 333 10.61 -1.60 7.26
N ARG A 334 10.22 -2.74 7.85
CA ARG A 334 10.72 -3.24 9.15
C ARG A 334 10.37 -2.35 10.34
N ILE A 335 9.24 -1.66 10.25
CA ILE A 335 8.74 -0.74 11.27
C ILE A 335 7.63 -1.44 12.06
N SER A 336 7.89 -1.76 13.33
CA SER A 336 6.91 -2.36 14.26
C SER A 336 6.60 -1.46 15.45
N ASP A 337 7.63 -0.89 16.08
CA ASP A 337 7.52 -0.27 17.40
C ASP A 337 7.09 1.20 17.36
N PRO A 338 7.61 2.06 16.45
CA PRO A 338 7.29 3.49 16.44
C PRO A 338 5.79 3.82 16.45
N PRO A 339 4.92 3.17 15.64
CA PRO A 339 3.49 3.42 15.70
C PRO A 339 2.87 3.12 17.09
N ARG A 340 3.36 2.08 17.76
CA ARG A 340 2.86 1.66 19.09
C ARG A 340 3.35 2.61 20.18
N GLU A 341 4.59 3.08 20.10
CA GLU A 341 5.14 4.05 21.04
C GLU A 341 4.40 5.37 20.98
N ILE A 342 4.09 5.85 19.77
CA ILE A 342 3.26 7.05 19.57
C ILE A 342 1.88 6.85 20.22
N LEU A 343 1.20 5.72 19.95
CA LEU A 343 -0.12 5.45 20.54
C LEU A 343 -0.07 5.38 22.07
N LYS A 344 0.94 4.72 22.65
CA LYS A 344 1.13 4.62 24.10
C LYS A 344 1.47 5.96 24.76
N SER A 345 2.04 6.90 24.01
CA SER A 345 2.33 8.24 24.52
C SER A 345 1.08 9.11 24.71
N ILE A 346 -0.06 8.73 24.14
CA ILE A 346 -1.32 9.49 24.24
C ILE A 346 -2.02 9.15 25.57
N PRO A 347 -2.22 10.13 26.46
CA PRO A 347 -2.95 9.92 27.71
C PRO A 347 -4.35 9.31 27.50
N GLY A 348 -4.65 8.23 28.22
CA GLY A 348 -5.97 7.56 28.18
C GLY A 348 -6.13 6.48 27.11
N VAL A 349 -5.17 6.34 26.19
CA VAL A 349 -5.16 5.24 25.22
C VAL A 349 -4.71 3.95 25.91
N GLU A 350 -5.56 2.92 25.85
CA GLU A 350 -5.22 1.55 26.21
C GLU A 350 -4.94 0.76 24.92
N LEU A 351 -3.67 0.49 24.63
CA LEU A 351 -3.30 -0.34 23.48
C LEU A 351 -3.54 -1.82 23.79
N VAL A 352 -4.38 -2.47 22.99
CA VAL A 352 -4.71 -3.90 23.13
C VAL A 352 -4.21 -4.69 21.92
N ASP A 353 -3.86 -5.96 22.17
CA ASP A 353 -3.41 -6.87 21.13
C ASP A 353 -4.58 -7.56 20.41
N MET A 354 -4.31 -8.07 19.21
CA MET A 354 -5.22 -8.96 18.49
C MET A 354 -4.52 -10.23 18.03
N ALA A 355 -5.30 -11.28 17.78
CA ALA A 355 -4.81 -12.49 17.14
C ALA A 355 -4.34 -12.21 15.71
N GLU A 356 -3.26 -12.88 15.30
CA GLU A 356 -2.70 -12.84 13.96
C GLU A 356 -2.43 -11.42 13.43
N PRO A 357 -1.77 -10.54 14.19
CA PRO A 357 -1.70 -9.12 13.85
C PRO A 357 -0.99 -8.88 12.51
N THR A 358 -0.03 -9.75 12.18
CA THR A 358 0.83 -9.71 10.99
C THR A 358 0.18 -10.24 9.70
N VAL A 359 -0.96 -10.95 9.78
CA VAL A 359 -1.66 -11.45 8.59
C VAL A 359 -2.24 -10.28 7.79
N CYS A 360 -2.05 -10.27 6.48
CA CYS A 360 -2.49 -9.19 5.59
C CYS A 360 -4.01 -8.94 5.67
N CYS A 361 -4.43 -7.67 5.61
CA CYS A 361 -5.85 -7.28 5.58
C CYS A 361 -6.61 -7.65 4.29
N GLY A 362 -5.90 -8.06 3.23
CA GLY A 362 -6.52 -8.45 1.95
C GLY A 362 -6.71 -7.33 0.93
N SER A 363 -6.29 -6.09 1.22
CA SER A 363 -6.46 -4.95 0.30
C SER A 363 -5.56 -5.06 -0.94
N ALA A 364 -4.24 -5.07 -0.74
CA ALA A 364 -3.17 -5.16 -1.74
C ALA A 364 -3.43 -4.35 -3.03
N GLY A 365 -3.89 -3.10 -2.88
CA GLY A 365 -4.15 -2.20 -4.00
C GLY A 365 -5.29 -2.71 -4.88
N THR A 366 -4.99 -3.00 -6.15
CA THR A 366 -6.01 -3.50 -7.10
C THR A 366 -6.43 -4.95 -6.87
N TYR A 367 -5.74 -5.66 -5.98
CA TYR A 367 -6.06 -7.04 -5.60
C TYR A 367 -7.50 -7.20 -5.08
N SER A 368 -7.98 -6.25 -4.28
CA SER A 368 -9.37 -6.23 -3.79
C SER A 368 -10.42 -6.25 -4.90
N ILE A 369 -10.06 -5.75 -6.09
CA ILE A 369 -10.92 -5.73 -7.28
C ILE A 369 -10.70 -7.00 -8.12
N THR A 370 -9.44 -7.41 -8.33
CA THR A 370 -9.10 -8.51 -9.25
C THR A 370 -9.19 -9.89 -8.61
N GLN A 371 -9.04 -10.01 -7.29
CA GLN A 371 -9.04 -11.24 -6.50
C GLN A 371 -10.02 -11.13 -5.32
N ARG A 372 -11.23 -10.65 -5.61
CA ARG A 372 -12.25 -10.26 -4.62
C ARG A 372 -12.53 -11.32 -3.56
N ASP A 373 -12.76 -12.57 -3.94
CA ASP A 373 -13.14 -13.62 -2.99
C ASP A 373 -12.05 -13.84 -1.93
N MET A 374 -10.79 -13.88 -2.34
CA MET A 374 -9.67 -14.01 -1.42
C MET A 374 -9.50 -12.74 -0.57
N SER A 375 -9.63 -11.57 -1.18
CA SER A 375 -9.57 -10.28 -0.47
C SER A 375 -10.63 -10.19 0.63
N MET A 376 -11.88 -10.60 0.34
CA MET A 376 -12.96 -10.62 1.32
C MET A 376 -12.68 -11.59 2.46
N ARG A 377 -12.25 -12.83 2.18
CA ARG A 377 -11.91 -13.80 3.23
C ARG A 377 -10.84 -13.26 4.19
N LEU A 378 -9.78 -12.67 3.65
CA LEU A 378 -8.70 -12.07 4.45
C LEU A 378 -9.18 -10.86 5.26
N GLY A 379 -10.01 -10.00 4.65
CA GLY A 379 -10.62 -8.85 5.33
C GLY A 379 -11.52 -9.29 6.49
N ASP A 380 -12.37 -10.28 6.27
CA ASP A 380 -13.31 -10.80 7.28
C ASP A 380 -12.57 -11.52 8.40
N ARG A 381 -11.50 -12.28 8.09
CA ARG A 381 -10.61 -12.86 9.11
C ARG A 381 -10.00 -11.78 9.98
N LYS A 382 -9.43 -10.72 9.39
CA LYS A 382 -8.82 -9.62 10.15
C LYS A 382 -9.86 -8.86 10.98
N ALA A 383 -11.03 -8.59 10.42
CA ALA A 383 -12.13 -7.92 11.12
C ALA A 383 -12.59 -8.71 12.35
N ARG A 384 -12.72 -10.04 12.25
CA ARG A 384 -13.04 -10.90 13.42
C ARG A 384 -12.00 -10.77 14.53
N ASN A 385 -10.71 -10.76 14.20
CA ASN A 385 -9.65 -10.61 15.22
C ASN A 385 -9.64 -9.22 15.85
N ILE A 386 -9.95 -8.17 15.08
CA ILE A 386 -10.12 -6.80 15.58
C ILE A 386 -11.33 -6.71 16.51
N VAL A 387 -12.47 -7.31 16.16
CA VAL A 387 -13.66 -7.33 17.04
C VAL A 387 -13.38 -8.11 18.32
N ALA A 388 -12.70 -9.25 18.21
CA ALA A 388 -12.36 -10.09 19.35
C ALA A 388 -11.38 -9.44 20.33
N SER A 389 -10.61 -8.41 19.93
CA SER A 389 -9.73 -7.68 20.86
C SER A 389 -10.49 -6.77 21.83
N GLY A 390 -11.78 -6.50 21.58
CA GLY A 390 -12.59 -5.59 22.40
C GLY A 390 -12.21 -4.11 22.26
N ALA A 391 -11.44 -3.76 21.22
CA ALA A 391 -11.08 -2.37 20.93
C ALA A 391 -12.29 -1.59 20.39
N SER A 392 -12.39 -0.31 20.77
CA SER A 392 -13.35 0.63 20.17
C SER A 392 -12.74 1.39 18.98
N TYR A 393 -11.42 1.37 18.86
CA TYR A 393 -10.67 2.00 17.79
C TYR A 393 -9.68 1.03 17.16
N MET A 394 -9.58 1.08 15.84
CA MET A 394 -8.53 0.43 15.07
C MET A 394 -7.59 1.49 14.50
N ALA A 395 -6.33 1.46 14.90
CA ALA A 395 -5.28 2.31 14.35
C ALA A 395 -4.55 1.63 13.18
N THR A 396 -4.18 2.39 12.15
CA THR A 396 -3.39 1.91 11.00
C THR A 396 -2.46 2.99 10.44
N GLY A 397 -1.53 2.60 9.56
CA GLY A 397 -0.62 3.49 8.82
C GLY A 397 -0.77 3.37 7.29
N ASN A 398 -1.87 2.80 6.80
CA ASN A 398 -2.00 2.50 5.37
C ASN A 398 -3.44 2.66 4.84
N PRO A 399 -3.69 3.50 3.81
CA PRO A 399 -5.03 3.72 3.26
C PRO A 399 -5.69 2.47 2.70
N GLY A 400 -4.91 1.57 2.09
CA GLY A 400 -5.46 0.30 1.60
C GLY A 400 -6.06 -0.54 2.72
N CYS A 401 -5.41 -0.55 3.90
CA CYS A 401 -5.91 -1.28 5.07
C CYS A 401 -7.15 -0.61 5.66
N ALA A 402 -7.13 0.72 5.80
CA ALA A 402 -8.27 1.49 6.26
C ALA A 402 -9.50 1.21 5.40
N LEU A 403 -9.41 1.36 4.07
CA LEU A 403 -10.53 1.12 3.16
C LEU A 403 -11.08 -0.31 3.25
N GLN A 404 -10.20 -1.30 3.23
CA GLN A 404 -10.60 -2.71 3.26
C GLN A 404 -11.29 -3.07 4.58
N LEU A 405 -10.77 -2.56 5.70
CA LEU A 405 -11.29 -2.89 7.02
C LEU A 405 -12.53 -2.06 7.37
N THR A 406 -12.72 -0.86 6.80
CA THR A 406 -14.01 -0.16 6.83
C THR A 406 -15.10 -1.05 6.26
N ASN A 407 -14.85 -1.66 5.09
CA ASN A 407 -15.82 -2.53 4.45
C ASN A 407 -16.03 -3.84 5.22
N ALA A 408 -14.96 -4.44 5.76
CA ALA A 408 -15.06 -5.71 6.49
C ALA A 408 -15.74 -5.55 7.86
N LEU A 409 -15.40 -4.51 8.62
CA LEU A 409 -16.04 -4.21 9.90
C LEU A 409 -17.50 -3.78 9.71
N GLY A 410 -17.80 -3.04 8.63
CA GLY A 410 -19.18 -2.71 8.27
C GLY A 410 -20.02 -3.95 7.97
N ARG A 411 -19.47 -4.96 7.28
CA ARG A 411 -20.16 -6.26 7.08
C ARG A 411 -20.35 -7.04 8.37
N ALA A 412 -19.44 -6.88 9.33
CA ALA A 412 -19.55 -7.48 10.66
C ALA A 412 -20.44 -6.67 11.61
N GLU A 413 -21.02 -5.56 11.15
CA GLU A 413 -21.82 -4.61 11.95
C GLU A 413 -21.10 -4.15 13.23
N ALA A 414 -19.77 -4.07 13.16
CA ALA A 414 -18.93 -3.71 14.30
C ALA A 414 -18.81 -2.19 14.42
N ASP A 415 -19.13 -1.65 15.60
CA ASP A 415 -18.94 -0.24 15.93
C ASP A 415 -17.48 0.03 16.36
N ILE A 416 -16.56 -0.09 15.39
CA ILE A 416 -15.12 0.17 15.58
C ILE A 416 -14.69 1.32 14.69
N LYS A 417 -14.13 2.36 15.31
CA LYS A 417 -13.66 3.55 14.60
C LYS A 417 -12.26 3.32 14.04
N ILE A 418 -12.12 3.43 12.72
CA ILE A 418 -10.80 3.38 12.08
C ILE A 418 -10.16 4.76 12.11
N LYS A 419 -8.93 4.83 12.62
CA LYS A 419 -8.11 6.05 12.69
C LYS A 419 -6.71 5.75 12.18
N TYR A 420 -6.02 6.77 11.68
CA TYR A 420 -4.57 6.68 11.53
C TYR A 420 -3.90 6.98 12.87
N VAL A 421 -2.71 6.43 13.09
CA VAL A 421 -1.92 6.74 14.30
C VAL A 421 -1.66 8.25 14.41
N VAL A 422 -1.32 8.88 13.28
CA VAL A 422 -1.13 10.33 13.20
C VAL A 422 -2.42 11.13 13.50
N ASP A 423 -3.60 10.61 13.15
CA ASP A 423 -4.87 11.28 13.46
C ASP A 423 -5.12 11.30 14.97
N LEU A 424 -4.79 10.20 15.66
CA LEU A 424 -4.94 10.12 17.12
C LEU A 424 -3.94 11.04 17.83
N LEU A 425 -2.70 11.13 17.34
CA LEU A 425 -1.72 12.06 17.88
C LEU A 425 -2.13 13.53 17.66
N ASP A 426 -2.58 13.88 16.45
CA ASP A 426 -3.12 15.21 16.13
C ASP A 426 -4.35 15.56 16.99
N GLU A 427 -5.26 14.60 17.19
CA GLU A 427 -6.44 14.77 18.04
C GLU A 427 -6.05 15.03 19.50
N ALA A 428 -5.04 14.33 20.01
CA ALA A 428 -4.50 14.56 21.34
C ALA A 428 -3.88 15.97 21.46
N TYR A 429 -3.07 16.42 20.49
CA TYR A 429 -2.54 17.80 20.50
C TYR A 429 -3.64 18.86 20.48
N ARG A 430 -4.67 18.68 19.65
CA ARG A 430 -5.79 19.64 19.55
C ARG A 430 -6.60 19.72 20.84
N THR A 431 -6.88 18.57 21.46
CA THR A 431 -7.67 18.52 22.70
C THR A 431 -6.88 19.02 23.92
N GLY A 432 -5.55 18.88 23.89
CA GLY A 432 -4.65 19.45 24.90
C GLY A 432 -4.40 20.95 24.76
N GLY A 433 -4.69 21.53 23.60
CA GLY A 433 -4.37 22.93 23.30
C GLY A 433 -2.89 23.13 22.92
N ASP A 434 -2.18 22.07 22.56
CA ASP A 434 -0.72 22.05 22.35
C ASP A 434 -0.27 22.86 21.11
N TYR A 435 -1.19 23.17 20.19
CA TYR A 435 -0.89 24.00 19.02
C TYR A 435 -0.93 25.51 19.28
N SER A 436 -1.49 25.93 20.43
CA SER A 436 -1.72 27.33 20.77
C SER A 436 -0.41 28.13 20.84
#